data_AF-R0HLT2-F1
#
_entry.id   AF-R0HLT2-F1
#
_cell.length_a   1.000
_cell.length_b   1.000
_cell.length_c   1.000
_cell.angle_alpha   90.00
_cell.angle_beta   90.00
_cell.angle_gamma   90.00
#
_symmetry.space_group_name_H-M   'P 1'
#
loop_
_entity.id
_entity.type
_entity.pdbx_description
1 polymer ?
#
loop_
_entity_poly.entity_id
_entity_poly.type
_entity_poly.pdbx_seq_one_letter_code
_entity_poly.pdbx_strand_id
1 'polypeptide(L)'
;MHMLSLMPTCIDTSIRNSTERRRLGYFSCATGNPIDDCWRCDRKWQLRRKRLADCSIGFGRNAIGGRDGRYYVVTDPGDDNPVNPVPGTLRHAVIQEEPLWIIFKRDMVITLKQELIMNSFKTIDGRGVNVHIANGACLTIQYVTNIIVHGIHIHDCKPTGNAMVRSSPTHYGWRSMADGDAISIFGASHIWIDHNSLSNCADGLVDAVMSSTAITVSNNFFTHHNEVMLLGHSDSYTRDKVMQVTIAYNHFGEGLIQRMPRCRHGYFHVVNNDYTHWEMYAIGGSASPTINSQGNRFLAPTNPFAKEVTKREYTGQSTWKHWNWRSEGDLFLNGAFFTRSGAGAGANYARASSLSAKSSSLVGTMTSYSGALNCRAGRRC
;
A
#
# COMPACT_ATOMS: atom_id res chain seq x y z
N MET A 1 29.67 -51.05 -18.32
CA MET A 1 30.04 -49.96 -17.38
C MET A 1 28.93 -48.90 -17.49
N HIS A 2 27.83 -49.08 -16.74
CA HIS A 2 26.69 -48.17 -16.76
C HIS A 2 26.69 -47.34 -15.48
N MET A 3 26.73 -46.01 -15.63
CA MET A 3 26.57 -45.05 -14.54
C MET A 3 25.14 -45.12 -14.01
N LEU A 4 24.98 -45.49 -12.74
CA LEU A 4 23.76 -45.27 -11.98
C LEU A 4 23.70 -43.80 -11.56
N SER A 5 22.78 -43.06 -12.16
CA SER A 5 22.32 -41.76 -11.68
C SER A 5 21.43 -41.98 -10.44
N LEU A 6 21.89 -41.52 -9.28
CA LEU A 6 21.10 -41.48 -8.05
C LEU A 6 20.05 -40.37 -8.16
N MET A 7 18.81 -40.76 -8.46
CA MET A 7 17.64 -39.89 -8.28
C MET A 7 17.41 -39.64 -6.78
N PRO A 8 17.22 -38.39 -6.32
CA PRO A 8 16.87 -38.12 -4.94
C PRO A 8 15.50 -38.73 -4.65
N THR A 9 15.42 -39.58 -3.62
CA THR A 9 14.15 -40.17 -3.19
C THR A 9 13.25 -39.07 -2.62
N CYS A 10 11.93 -39.20 -2.79
CA CYS A 10 10.92 -38.27 -2.27
C CYS A 10 11.04 -37.98 -0.76
N ILE A 11 11.75 -38.84 -0.03
CA ILE A 11 12.03 -38.69 1.40
C ILE A 11 13.06 -37.56 1.64
N ASP A 12 14.13 -37.47 0.85
CA ASP A 12 15.16 -36.42 0.98
C ASP A 12 14.59 -35.02 0.67
N THR A 13 13.69 -34.93 -0.32
CA THR A 13 12.96 -33.69 -0.66
C THR A 13 12.01 -33.24 0.46
N SER A 14 11.37 -34.19 1.16
CA SER A 14 10.47 -33.88 2.29
C SER A 14 11.24 -33.44 3.55
N ILE A 15 12.41 -34.03 3.79
CA ILE A 15 13.29 -33.65 4.90
C ILE A 15 13.86 -32.24 4.67
N ARG A 16 14.32 -31.92 3.45
CA ARG A 16 14.75 -30.55 3.08
C ARG A 16 13.63 -29.52 3.22
N ASN A 17 12.42 -29.83 2.74
CA ASN A 17 11.26 -28.95 2.93
C ASN A 17 10.88 -28.76 4.40
N SER A 18 11.03 -29.79 5.24
CA SER A 18 10.77 -29.71 6.68
C SER A 18 11.82 -28.90 7.44
N THR A 19 13.08 -28.93 7.00
CA THR A 19 14.19 -28.15 7.58
C THR A 19 14.15 -26.69 7.14
N GLU A 20 13.78 -26.39 5.89
CA GLU A 20 13.50 -25.02 5.41
C GLU A 20 12.28 -24.42 6.13
N ARG A 21 11.18 -25.17 6.30
CA ARG A 21 10.03 -24.74 7.12
C ARG A 21 10.39 -24.54 8.60
N ARG A 22 11.26 -25.36 9.17
CA ARG A 22 11.76 -25.17 10.55
C ARG A 22 12.69 -23.96 10.68
N ARG A 23 13.45 -23.60 9.64
CA ARG A 23 14.23 -22.34 9.61
C ARG A 23 13.33 -21.10 9.50
N LEU A 24 12.22 -21.18 8.78
CA LEU A 24 11.19 -20.13 8.74
C LEU A 24 10.49 -19.94 10.10
N GLY A 25 10.30 -21.02 10.87
CA GLY A 25 9.70 -20.97 12.21
C GLY A 25 10.51 -20.20 13.26
N TYR A 26 11.82 -20.01 13.07
CA TYR A 26 12.68 -19.31 14.03
C TYR A 26 12.57 -17.77 13.94
N PHE A 27 11.95 -17.25 12.87
CA PHE A 27 11.79 -15.81 12.61
C PHE A 27 10.34 -15.35 12.45
N SER A 28 9.34 -16.20 12.67
CA SER A 28 7.93 -15.78 12.61
C SER A 28 7.57 -14.96 13.86
N CYS A 29 6.91 -13.82 13.67
CA CYS A 29 6.33 -13.06 14.79
C CYS A 29 5.06 -13.69 15.34
N ALA A 30 4.59 -14.77 14.72
CA ALA A 30 3.34 -15.43 15.03
C ALA A 30 2.16 -14.43 15.10
N THR A 31 2.26 -13.31 14.35
CA THR A 31 1.19 -12.32 14.26
C THR A 31 0.06 -12.83 13.38
N GLY A 32 0.36 -13.81 12.51
CA GLY A 32 -0.55 -14.31 11.48
C GLY A 32 -0.53 -13.45 10.22
N ASN A 33 0.13 -12.28 10.27
CA ASN A 33 0.37 -11.40 9.15
C ASN A 33 1.67 -11.82 8.43
N PRO A 34 1.59 -12.38 7.21
CA PRO A 34 2.75 -12.93 6.50
C PRO A 34 3.77 -11.87 6.09
N ILE A 35 3.37 -10.60 5.94
CA ILE A 35 4.29 -9.51 5.62
C ILE A 35 5.19 -9.24 6.82
N ASP A 36 4.59 -8.99 7.98
CA ASP A 36 5.31 -8.71 9.23
C ASP A 36 6.14 -9.92 9.66
N ASP A 37 5.54 -11.10 9.64
CA ASP A 37 6.21 -12.35 10.03
C ASP A 37 7.45 -12.66 9.16
N CYS A 38 7.57 -12.07 7.96
CA CYS A 38 8.72 -12.24 7.07
C CYS A 38 9.97 -11.45 7.49
N TRP A 39 9.83 -10.27 8.10
CA TRP A 39 10.98 -9.40 8.42
C TRP A 39 11.02 -8.90 9.86
N ARG A 40 9.86 -8.63 10.47
CA ARG A 40 9.73 -7.80 11.67
C ARG A 40 10.38 -8.42 12.91
N CYS A 41 10.40 -9.74 12.97
CA CYS A 41 10.97 -10.50 14.07
C CYS A 41 12.48 -10.62 14.07
N ASP A 42 13.11 -10.10 13.03
CA ASP A 42 14.55 -9.94 12.99
C ASP A 42 15.00 -8.85 13.97
N ARG A 43 15.60 -9.24 15.10
CA ARG A 43 16.24 -8.30 16.05
C ARG A 43 17.41 -7.49 15.46
N LYS A 44 17.86 -7.88 14.28
CA LYS A 44 18.92 -7.24 13.47
C LYS A 44 18.34 -6.64 12.18
N TRP A 45 17.04 -6.34 12.13
CA TRP A 45 16.39 -5.71 10.97
C TRP A 45 17.15 -4.45 10.50
N GLN A 46 17.73 -3.68 11.43
CA GLN A 46 18.52 -2.48 11.14
C GLN A 46 19.79 -2.77 10.33
N LEU A 47 20.37 -3.97 10.47
CA LEU A 47 21.53 -4.42 9.68
C LEU A 47 21.10 -5.06 8.35
N ARG A 48 19.81 -5.38 8.21
CA ARG A 48 19.22 -6.12 7.09
C ARG A 48 17.99 -5.43 6.54
N ARG A 49 17.96 -4.08 6.56
CA ARG A 49 16.76 -3.28 6.23
C ARG A 49 16.13 -3.69 4.91
N LYS A 50 16.97 -3.93 3.92
CA LYS A 50 16.61 -4.30 2.55
C LYS A 50 15.87 -5.62 2.41
N ARG A 51 15.97 -6.53 3.40
CA ARG A 51 15.19 -7.78 3.43
C ARG A 51 13.68 -7.53 3.38
N LEU A 52 13.23 -6.36 3.83
CA LEU A 52 11.84 -5.93 3.72
C LEU A 52 11.31 -6.08 2.29
N ALA A 53 12.10 -5.75 1.26
CA ALA A 53 11.67 -5.79 -0.13
C ALA A 53 11.29 -7.20 -0.64
N ASP A 54 11.70 -8.25 0.06
CA ASP A 54 11.34 -9.63 -0.30
C ASP A 54 10.06 -10.11 0.41
N CYS A 55 9.42 -9.26 1.23
CA CYS A 55 8.27 -9.60 2.06
C CYS A 55 6.93 -9.10 1.53
N SER A 56 6.91 -8.37 0.42
CA SER A 56 5.69 -7.90 -0.22
C SER A 56 4.86 -9.08 -0.76
N ILE A 57 3.54 -8.89 -0.82
CA ILE A 57 2.58 -9.89 -1.29
C ILE A 57 1.61 -9.26 -2.29
N GLY A 58 0.69 -10.06 -2.82
CA GLY A 58 -0.36 -9.56 -3.71
C GLY A 58 0.19 -9.11 -5.07
N PHE A 59 -0.46 -8.13 -5.68
CA PHE A 59 -0.08 -7.63 -7.00
C PHE A 59 1.22 -6.80 -6.97
N GLY A 60 1.50 -6.11 -5.87
CA GLY A 60 2.74 -5.36 -5.64
C GLY A 60 3.92 -6.20 -5.13
N ARG A 61 3.81 -7.54 -5.09
CA ARG A 61 4.86 -8.43 -4.53
C ARG A 61 6.24 -8.30 -5.17
N ASN A 62 6.28 -7.82 -6.42
CA ASN A 62 7.50 -7.65 -7.20
C ASN A 62 8.09 -6.23 -7.06
N ALA A 63 7.51 -5.35 -6.24
CA ALA A 63 8.05 -4.03 -5.96
C ALA A 63 9.34 -4.15 -5.13
N ILE A 64 10.50 -4.08 -5.79
CA ILE A 64 11.80 -4.23 -5.09
C ILE A 64 12.35 -2.92 -4.52
N GLY A 65 11.73 -1.79 -4.84
CA GLY A 65 12.18 -0.47 -4.40
C GLY A 65 13.64 -0.20 -4.77
N GLY A 66 14.40 0.32 -3.82
CA GLY A 66 15.84 0.55 -3.94
C GLY A 66 16.72 -0.58 -3.37
N ARG A 67 16.21 -1.82 -3.27
CA ARG A 67 16.92 -2.96 -2.62
C ARG A 67 18.36 -3.11 -3.13
N ASP A 68 18.54 -3.04 -4.44
CA ASP A 68 19.81 -3.33 -5.10
C ASP A 68 20.72 -2.08 -5.21
N GLY A 69 20.28 -0.96 -4.63
CA GLY A 69 20.99 0.31 -4.58
C GLY A 69 21.96 0.47 -3.41
N ARG A 70 22.51 1.67 -3.22
CA ARG A 70 23.19 2.03 -1.96
C ARG A 70 22.20 2.63 -0.97
N TYR A 71 22.59 2.74 0.30
CA TYR A 71 21.84 3.55 1.26
C TYR A 71 22.04 5.03 0.95
N TYR A 72 20.97 5.81 1.07
CA TYR A 72 21.01 7.27 1.13
C TYR A 72 20.48 7.69 2.50
N VAL A 73 21.24 8.50 3.23
CA VAL A 73 20.82 8.99 4.55
C VAL A 73 20.36 10.43 4.42
N VAL A 74 19.07 10.67 4.63
CA VAL A 74 18.53 12.03 4.76
C VAL A 74 19.02 12.60 6.09
N THR A 75 19.72 13.73 6.00
CA THR A 75 20.29 14.46 7.14
C THR A 75 19.64 15.82 7.34
N ASP A 76 18.98 16.32 6.31
CA ASP A 76 18.37 17.65 6.25
C ASP A 76 16.87 17.53 5.88
N PRO A 77 15.94 18.01 6.72
CA PRO A 77 14.51 18.00 6.41
C PRO A 77 14.08 19.15 5.48
N GLY A 78 14.98 20.05 5.07
CA GLY A 78 14.69 21.19 4.23
C GLY A 78 14.23 20.83 2.81
N ASP A 79 13.42 21.72 2.21
CA ASP A 79 12.90 21.58 0.84
C ASP A 79 12.74 22.94 0.14
N ASP A 80 13.63 23.90 0.43
CA ASP A 80 13.45 25.30 0.01
C ASP A 80 13.52 25.53 -1.51
N ASN A 81 14.20 24.64 -2.24
CA ASN A 81 14.33 24.74 -3.69
C ASN A 81 13.90 23.44 -4.40
N PRO A 82 12.66 23.36 -4.89
CA PRO A 82 12.15 22.20 -5.63
C PRO A 82 12.88 21.91 -6.94
N VAL A 83 13.62 22.88 -7.49
CA VAL A 83 14.41 22.73 -8.72
C VAL A 83 15.85 22.33 -8.41
N ASN A 84 16.46 22.79 -7.33
CA ASN A 84 17.87 22.50 -7.02
C ASN A 84 18.00 21.95 -5.59
N PRO A 85 17.55 20.70 -5.34
CA PRO A 85 17.60 20.12 -4.02
C PRO A 85 19.04 19.86 -3.57
N VAL A 86 19.33 20.13 -2.30
CA VAL A 86 20.67 19.98 -1.73
C VAL A 86 20.93 18.52 -1.35
N PRO A 87 22.13 17.96 -1.61
CA PRO A 87 22.52 16.65 -1.09
C PRO A 87 22.32 16.57 0.43
N GLY A 88 21.71 15.49 0.91
CA GLY A 88 21.28 15.29 2.29
C GLY A 88 19.77 15.48 2.49
N THR A 89 19.06 16.08 1.54
CA THR A 89 17.59 16.23 1.58
C THR A 89 16.86 15.02 0.98
N LEU A 90 15.60 14.83 1.37
CA LEU A 90 14.75 13.79 0.78
C LEU A 90 14.52 14.03 -0.72
N ARG A 91 14.29 15.28 -1.15
CA ARG A 91 14.10 15.61 -2.57
C ARG A 91 15.30 15.24 -3.41
N HIS A 92 16.51 15.54 -2.93
CA HIS A 92 17.71 15.12 -3.65
C HIS A 92 17.78 13.60 -3.76
N ALA A 93 17.47 12.86 -2.69
CA ALA A 93 17.53 11.40 -2.68
C ALA A 93 16.60 10.75 -3.71
N VAL A 94 15.34 11.18 -3.76
CA VAL A 94 14.31 10.47 -4.55
C VAL A 94 14.44 10.68 -6.06
N ILE A 95 15.10 11.75 -6.50
CA ILE A 95 15.26 12.04 -7.94
C ILE A 95 16.46 11.33 -8.57
N GLN A 96 17.37 10.73 -7.79
CA GLN A 96 18.59 10.14 -8.35
C GLN A 96 18.29 9.01 -9.35
N GLU A 97 19.18 8.79 -10.31
CA GLU A 97 19.02 7.75 -11.34
C GLU A 97 19.23 6.36 -10.77
N GLU A 98 20.22 6.19 -9.89
CA GLU A 98 20.52 4.89 -9.30
C GLU A 98 19.41 4.44 -8.33
N PRO A 99 19.24 3.12 -8.15
CA PRO A 99 18.41 2.61 -7.07
C PRO A 99 18.92 3.12 -5.72
N LEU A 100 18.01 3.54 -4.83
CA LEU A 100 18.38 4.04 -3.50
C LEU A 100 17.45 3.52 -2.40
N TRP A 101 18.05 3.00 -1.34
CA TRP A 101 17.37 2.73 -0.07
C TRP A 101 17.53 3.93 0.85
N ILE A 102 16.51 4.77 0.92
CA ILE A 102 16.52 6.06 1.60
C ILE A 102 16.10 5.85 3.05
N ILE A 103 16.98 6.22 3.97
CA ILE A 103 16.75 6.19 5.43
C ILE A 103 16.97 7.59 6.01
N PHE A 104 16.60 7.77 7.27
CA PHE A 104 16.64 9.05 7.95
C PHE A 104 17.59 9.00 9.14
N LYS A 105 18.42 10.04 9.31
CA LYS A 105 19.43 10.09 10.37
C LYS A 105 18.84 10.22 11.77
N ARG A 106 17.69 10.86 11.88
CA ARG A 106 16.99 11.23 13.13
C ARG A 106 15.52 11.46 12.83
N ASP A 107 14.74 11.71 13.87
CA ASP A 107 13.35 12.15 13.73
C ASP A 107 13.29 13.44 12.91
N MET A 108 12.33 13.54 12.01
CA MET A 108 12.19 14.64 11.06
C MET A 108 10.73 14.97 10.79
N VAL A 109 10.45 16.26 10.68
CA VAL A 109 9.23 16.79 10.06
C VAL A 109 9.67 17.49 8.79
N ILE A 110 9.22 17.00 7.64
CA ILE A 110 9.57 17.48 6.31
C ILE A 110 8.35 18.19 5.74
N THR A 111 8.46 19.49 5.52
CA THR A 111 7.42 20.29 4.87
C THR A 111 7.86 20.60 3.45
N LEU A 112 7.32 19.82 2.51
CA LEU A 112 7.65 19.97 1.09
C LEU A 112 6.99 21.23 0.52
N LYS A 113 7.74 22.00 -0.27
CA LYS A 113 7.22 23.22 -0.91
C LYS A 113 6.37 22.92 -2.13
N GLN A 114 6.65 21.82 -2.82
CA GLN A 114 6.00 21.34 -4.03
C GLN A 114 5.96 19.81 -4.02
N GLU A 115 5.13 19.19 -4.87
CA GLU A 115 5.04 17.72 -4.98
C GLU A 115 6.44 17.07 -5.00
N LEU A 116 6.63 16.01 -4.21
CA LEU A 116 7.84 15.21 -4.20
C LEU A 116 7.77 14.17 -5.32
N ILE A 117 8.14 14.60 -6.52
CA ILE A 117 8.28 13.73 -7.68
C ILE A 117 9.58 12.93 -7.54
N MET A 118 9.52 11.64 -7.87
CA MET A 118 10.64 10.71 -7.72
C MET A 118 10.93 9.92 -8.99
N ASN A 119 12.14 9.39 -9.07
CA ASN A 119 12.55 8.44 -10.11
C ASN A 119 12.27 6.99 -9.66
N SER A 120 12.39 6.03 -10.57
CA SER A 120 12.18 4.59 -10.30
C SER A 120 13.19 4.03 -9.29
N PHE A 121 12.90 2.86 -8.72
CA PHE A 121 13.78 2.09 -7.83
C PHE A 121 14.16 2.83 -6.54
N LYS A 122 13.15 3.32 -5.82
CA LYS A 122 13.33 4.04 -4.55
C LYS A 122 12.60 3.31 -3.43
N THR A 123 13.26 3.23 -2.28
CA THR A 123 12.61 2.89 -1.02
C THR A 123 12.74 4.07 -0.08
N ILE A 124 11.62 4.56 0.45
CA ILE A 124 11.59 5.47 1.60
C ILE A 124 11.31 4.61 2.83
N ASP A 125 12.28 4.49 3.74
CA ASP A 125 12.21 3.61 4.92
C ASP A 125 12.39 4.43 6.21
N GLY A 126 11.27 4.73 6.86
CA GLY A 126 11.21 5.47 8.12
C GLY A 126 11.61 4.68 9.36
N ARG A 127 11.84 3.36 9.28
CA ARG A 127 12.08 2.55 10.49
C ARG A 127 13.27 3.04 11.30
N GLY A 128 13.08 3.11 12.62
CA GLY A 128 14.14 3.47 13.58
C GLY A 128 14.11 4.92 14.04
N VAL A 129 13.32 5.76 13.38
CA VAL A 129 13.12 7.17 13.70
C VAL A 129 11.68 7.56 13.38
N ASN A 130 11.21 8.70 13.86
CA ASN A 130 9.88 9.21 13.57
C ASN A 130 9.94 10.25 12.43
N VAL A 131 9.35 9.93 11.27
CA VAL A 131 9.39 10.77 10.08
C VAL A 131 7.98 11.17 9.68
N HIS A 132 7.76 12.48 9.63
CA HIS A 132 6.52 13.10 9.17
C HIS A 132 6.78 13.85 7.86
N ILE A 133 5.94 13.63 6.86
CA ILE A 133 5.82 14.50 5.68
C ILE A 133 4.48 15.22 5.83
N ALA A 134 4.54 16.52 6.11
CA ALA A 134 3.33 17.23 6.54
C ALA A 134 3.35 18.74 6.28
N ASN A 135 2.16 19.33 6.34
CA ASN A 135 1.88 20.78 6.30
C ASN A 135 2.18 21.49 4.98
N GLY A 136 2.53 20.74 3.93
CA GLY A 136 2.88 21.25 2.61
C GLY A 136 2.47 20.25 1.53
N ALA A 137 3.25 20.15 0.46
CA ALA A 137 3.04 19.12 -0.55
C ALA A 137 3.40 17.72 -0.03
N CYS A 138 3.05 16.69 -0.80
CA CYS A 138 3.33 15.29 -0.47
C CYS A 138 3.81 14.51 -1.71
N LEU A 139 3.61 13.19 -1.77
CA LEU A 139 4.34 12.31 -2.70
C LEU A 139 3.62 12.14 -4.04
N THR A 140 4.39 12.24 -5.13
CA THR A 140 3.89 11.99 -6.49
C THR A 140 4.75 10.95 -7.19
N ILE A 141 4.20 9.75 -7.36
CA ILE A 141 4.81 8.59 -8.01
C ILE A 141 4.27 8.51 -9.44
N GLN A 142 4.92 9.25 -10.35
CA GLN A 142 4.42 9.43 -11.71
C GLN A 142 5.34 8.79 -12.75
N TYR A 143 4.78 7.92 -13.60
CA TYR A 143 5.46 7.25 -14.72
C TYR A 143 6.76 6.52 -14.35
N VAL A 144 6.79 5.94 -13.15
CA VAL A 144 7.94 5.21 -12.60
C VAL A 144 7.55 3.82 -12.16
N THR A 145 8.55 3.01 -11.82
CA THR A 145 8.36 1.64 -11.34
C THR A 145 9.23 1.34 -10.13
N ASN A 146 8.86 0.30 -9.38
CA ASN A 146 9.61 -0.22 -8.23
C ASN A 146 9.79 0.84 -7.14
N ILE A 147 8.70 1.19 -6.47
CA ILE A 147 8.70 2.13 -5.35
C ILE A 147 8.17 1.45 -4.09
N ILE A 148 8.87 1.62 -2.98
CA ILE A 148 8.42 1.23 -1.65
C ILE A 148 8.33 2.48 -0.78
N VAL A 149 7.17 2.74 -0.19
CA VAL A 149 6.99 3.78 0.83
C VAL A 149 6.63 3.09 2.13
N HIS A 150 7.53 3.15 3.12
CA HIS A 150 7.42 2.34 4.32
C HIS A 150 7.75 3.08 5.62
N GLY A 151 6.87 2.94 6.61
CA GLY A 151 7.18 3.31 8.00
C GLY A 151 7.16 4.80 8.27
N ILE A 152 6.38 5.60 7.53
CA ILE A 152 6.33 7.06 7.70
C ILE A 152 4.92 7.58 7.98
N HIS A 153 4.85 8.77 8.57
CA HIS A 153 3.62 9.53 8.76
C HIS A 153 3.46 10.52 7.60
N ILE A 154 2.29 10.54 6.95
CA ILE A 154 1.96 11.54 5.92
C ILE A 154 0.60 12.14 6.25
N HIS A 155 0.56 13.45 6.51
CA HIS A 155 -0.67 14.11 6.95
C HIS A 155 -0.65 15.63 6.70
N ASP A 156 -1.80 16.27 6.76
CA ASP A 156 -1.93 17.72 6.55
C ASP A 156 -1.32 18.17 5.20
N CYS A 157 -1.41 17.32 4.17
CA CYS A 157 -0.99 17.65 2.82
C CYS A 157 -1.90 18.74 2.24
N LYS A 158 -1.32 19.68 1.49
CA LYS A 158 -1.99 20.86 0.97
C LYS A 158 -1.84 20.95 -0.55
N PRO A 159 -2.80 21.61 -1.23
CA PRO A 159 -2.63 21.94 -2.63
C PRO A 159 -1.39 22.82 -2.83
N THR A 160 -0.53 22.41 -3.75
CA THR A 160 0.68 23.15 -4.12
C THR A 160 0.88 23.02 -5.62
N GLY A 161 1.59 23.95 -6.24
CA GLY A 161 1.84 23.89 -7.68
C GLY A 161 2.24 25.23 -8.23
N ASN A 162 2.02 25.39 -9.55
CA ASN A 162 2.39 26.55 -10.33
C ASN A 162 3.88 26.91 -10.14
N ALA A 163 4.71 25.88 -10.24
CA ALA A 163 6.14 25.98 -10.00
C ALA A 163 6.91 24.99 -10.88
N MET A 164 8.19 25.30 -11.10
CA MET A 164 9.14 24.33 -11.66
C MET A 164 9.52 23.32 -10.58
N VAL A 165 9.47 22.03 -10.92
CA VAL A 165 9.82 20.93 -10.01
C VAL A 165 10.75 19.96 -10.71
N ARG A 166 11.84 19.58 -10.03
CA ARG A 166 12.79 18.58 -10.52
C ARG A 166 12.26 17.16 -10.31
N SER A 167 12.38 16.32 -11.35
CA SER A 167 11.98 14.91 -11.32
C SER A 167 13.14 13.94 -11.54
N SER A 168 14.26 14.40 -12.10
CA SER A 168 15.52 13.65 -12.24
C SER A 168 16.72 14.59 -12.15
N PRO A 169 17.97 14.10 -12.10
CA PRO A 169 19.14 14.97 -12.08
C PRO A 169 19.23 15.88 -13.32
N THR A 170 18.66 15.42 -14.44
CA THR A 170 18.72 16.10 -15.74
C THR A 170 17.42 16.77 -16.16
N HIS A 171 16.31 16.52 -15.46
CA HIS A 171 14.98 17.01 -15.86
C HIS A 171 14.23 17.71 -14.72
N TYR A 172 13.70 18.90 -15.02
CA TYR A 172 12.70 19.61 -14.23
C TYR A 172 11.66 20.21 -15.18
N GLY A 173 10.42 20.34 -14.73
CA GLY A 173 9.30 20.80 -15.56
C GLY A 173 8.29 21.61 -14.78
N TRP A 174 7.44 22.34 -15.49
CA TRP A 174 6.34 23.09 -14.89
C TRP A 174 5.28 22.13 -14.36
N ARG A 175 4.85 22.35 -13.11
CA ARG A 175 3.76 21.63 -12.46
C ARG A 175 2.60 22.58 -12.23
N SER A 176 1.42 22.19 -12.69
CA SER A 176 0.16 22.84 -12.33
C SER A 176 -0.17 22.59 -10.85
N MET A 177 -1.30 23.12 -10.40
CA MET A 177 -1.83 22.79 -9.09
C MET A 177 -2.04 21.28 -8.94
N ALA A 178 -1.49 20.73 -7.88
CA ALA A 178 -1.79 19.41 -7.35
C ALA A 178 -2.80 19.54 -6.21
N ASP A 179 -3.65 18.55 -6.06
CA ASP A 179 -4.84 18.61 -5.20
C ASP A 179 -4.50 18.49 -3.71
N GLY A 180 -3.34 17.90 -3.39
CA GLY A 180 -2.88 17.73 -2.01
C GLY A 180 -3.11 16.33 -1.44
N ASP A 181 -3.04 15.30 -2.29
CA ASP A 181 -3.03 13.90 -1.85
C ASP A 181 -1.81 13.57 -0.99
N ALA A 182 -1.92 12.61 -0.06
CA ALA A 182 -0.72 12.07 0.62
C ALA A 182 0.21 11.31 -0.34
N ILE A 183 -0.34 10.39 -1.14
CA ILE A 183 0.41 9.60 -2.12
C ILE A 183 -0.40 9.51 -3.42
N SER A 184 0.05 10.21 -4.45
CA SER A 184 -0.52 10.15 -5.79
C SER A 184 0.31 9.23 -6.69
N ILE A 185 -0.32 8.24 -7.32
CA ILE A 185 0.28 7.20 -8.17
C ILE A 185 -0.30 7.33 -9.57
N PHE A 186 0.53 7.70 -10.54
CA PHE A 186 0.08 8.08 -11.87
C PHE A 186 0.84 7.32 -12.96
N GLY A 187 0.17 6.42 -13.68
CA GLY A 187 0.80 5.60 -14.72
C GLY A 187 2.04 4.84 -14.25
N ALA A 188 2.06 4.41 -12.99
CA ALA A 188 3.19 3.76 -12.35
C ALA A 188 2.91 2.26 -12.09
N SER A 189 3.96 1.47 -11.87
CA SER A 189 3.80 0.04 -11.59
C SER A 189 4.76 -0.49 -10.55
N HIS A 190 4.46 -1.66 -9.97
CA HIS A 190 5.30 -2.31 -8.95
C HIS A 190 5.50 -1.39 -7.75
N ILE A 191 4.39 -1.05 -7.10
CA ILE A 191 4.35 -0.10 -5.97
C ILE A 191 3.93 -0.83 -4.70
N TRP A 192 4.60 -0.51 -3.59
CA TRP A 192 4.24 -1.02 -2.28
C TRP A 192 4.18 0.10 -1.24
N ILE A 193 2.98 0.33 -0.71
CA ILE A 193 2.71 1.31 0.34
C ILE A 193 2.45 0.53 1.62
N ASP A 194 3.42 0.52 2.54
CA ASP A 194 3.43 -0.39 3.69
C ASP A 194 3.67 0.31 5.03
N HIS A 195 2.92 0.01 6.09
CA HIS A 195 3.18 0.56 7.42
C HIS A 195 3.29 2.10 7.45
N ASN A 196 2.41 2.80 6.75
CA ASN A 196 2.32 4.25 6.84
C ASN A 196 1.11 4.66 7.68
N SER A 197 1.24 5.79 8.38
CA SER A 197 0.12 6.43 9.08
C SER A 197 -0.33 7.63 8.26
N LEU A 198 -1.57 7.61 7.78
CA LEU A 198 -2.10 8.52 6.75
C LEU A 198 -3.37 9.20 7.27
N SER A 199 -3.40 10.54 7.26
CA SER A 199 -4.56 11.29 7.78
C SER A 199 -4.65 12.73 7.32
N ASN A 200 -5.85 13.32 7.35
CA ASN A 200 -6.08 14.76 7.25
C ASN A 200 -5.42 15.50 6.07
N CYS A 201 -5.37 14.88 4.88
CA CYS A 201 -4.92 15.57 3.66
C CYS A 201 -6.05 16.42 3.04
N ALA A 202 -5.68 17.34 2.14
CA ALA A 202 -6.63 18.23 1.51
C ALA A 202 -7.58 17.53 0.51
N ASP A 203 -7.09 16.53 -0.23
CA ASP A 203 -7.90 15.74 -1.17
C ASP A 203 -7.95 14.26 -0.77
N GLY A 204 -7.14 13.36 -1.37
CA GLY A 204 -7.09 11.94 -1.02
C GLY A 204 -5.92 11.52 -0.12
N LEU A 205 -5.92 10.28 0.39
CA LEU A 205 -4.73 9.70 1.05
C LEU A 205 -3.89 8.85 0.09
N VAL A 206 -4.52 7.95 -0.66
CA VAL A 206 -3.81 7.12 -1.66
C VAL A 206 -4.61 7.04 -2.95
N ASP A 207 -4.10 7.71 -3.98
CA ASP A 207 -4.76 7.79 -5.26
C ASP A 207 -3.94 7.10 -6.34
N ALA A 208 -4.55 6.19 -7.10
CA ALA A 208 -3.91 5.47 -8.19
C ALA A 208 -4.73 5.59 -9.47
N VAL A 209 -4.13 6.15 -10.52
CA VAL A 209 -4.83 6.50 -11.75
C VAL A 209 -3.98 6.21 -12.99
N MET A 210 -4.58 6.36 -14.17
CA MET A 210 -3.88 6.42 -15.46
C MET A 210 -3.10 5.14 -15.78
N SER A 211 -3.80 4.01 -15.66
CA SER A 211 -3.28 2.66 -15.89
C SER A 211 -2.21 2.20 -14.90
N SER A 212 -2.15 2.81 -13.72
CA SER A 212 -1.31 2.30 -12.64
C SER A 212 -1.72 0.86 -12.26
N THR A 213 -0.76 -0.01 -12.00
CA THR A 213 -1.02 -1.44 -11.75
C THR A 213 0.10 -2.11 -10.95
N ALA A 214 -0.08 -3.38 -10.56
CA ALA A 214 0.87 -4.10 -9.71
C ALA A 214 1.16 -3.34 -8.40
N ILE A 215 0.09 -3.03 -7.65
CA ILE A 215 0.15 -2.25 -6.41
C ILE A 215 -0.28 -3.12 -5.22
N THR A 216 0.44 -2.98 -4.11
CA THR A 216 -0.01 -3.47 -2.79
C THR A 216 -0.03 -2.31 -1.79
N VAL A 217 -1.15 -2.15 -1.10
CA VAL A 217 -1.34 -1.21 0.01
C VAL A 217 -1.58 -2.05 1.25
N SER A 218 -0.59 -2.12 2.15
CA SER A 218 -0.65 -3.01 3.31
C SER A 218 -0.22 -2.41 4.63
N ASN A 219 -0.73 -2.95 5.73
CA ASN A 219 -0.31 -2.57 7.08
C ASN A 219 -0.41 -1.06 7.39
N ASN A 220 -1.15 -0.26 6.61
CA ASN A 220 -1.26 1.17 6.84
C ASN A 220 -2.37 1.44 7.85
N PHE A 221 -2.26 2.56 8.56
CA PHE A 221 -3.29 3.07 9.45
C PHE A 221 -3.86 4.36 8.86
N PHE A 222 -5.14 4.33 8.51
CA PHE A 222 -5.86 5.45 7.92
C PHE A 222 -6.81 6.03 8.97
N THR A 223 -6.79 7.36 9.17
CA THR A 223 -7.70 8.05 10.10
C THR A 223 -8.06 9.45 9.63
N HIS A 224 -9.10 10.05 10.22
CA HIS A 224 -9.45 11.46 10.11
C HIS A 224 -9.43 12.01 8.68
N HIS A 225 -10.25 11.42 7.81
CA HIS A 225 -10.24 11.78 6.39
C HIS A 225 -11.50 11.35 5.65
N ASN A 226 -11.95 12.17 4.70
CA ASN A 226 -13.16 11.89 3.94
C ASN A 226 -12.90 10.88 2.81
N GLU A 227 -12.02 11.24 1.88
CA GLU A 227 -11.85 10.55 0.59
C GLU A 227 -10.59 9.67 0.59
N VAL A 228 -10.64 8.54 1.30
CA VAL A 228 -9.43 7.78 1.68
C VAL A 228 -8.58 7.28 0.50
N MET A 229 -9.17 6.51 -0.42
CA MET A 229 -8.41 5.84 -1.47
C MET A 229 -9.19 5.76 -2.78
N LEU A 230 -8.72 6.45 -3.82
CA LEU A 230 -9.30 6.40 -5.16
C LEU A 230 -8.45 5.54 -6.10
N LEU A 231 -9.07 4.50 -6.67
CA LEU A 231 -8.41 3.60 -7.61
C LEU A 231 -9.11 3.67 -8.97
N GLY A 232 -8.57 4.50 -9.85
CA GLY A 232 -9.11 4.91 -11.14
C GLY A 232 -9.93 6.19 -11.03
N HIS A 233 -9.65 7.19 -11.87
CA HIS A 233 -10.20 8.56 -11.73
C HIS A 233 -11.50 8.79 -12.52
N SER A 234 -11.66 8.12 -13.67
CA SER A 234 -12.74 8.41 -14.62
C SER A 234 -13.45 7.15 -15.11
N ASP A 235 -14.78 7.22 -15.17
CA ASP A 235 -15.63 6.16 -15.70
C ASP A 235 -15.38 5.93 -17.21
N SER A 236 -14.90 6.94 -17.94
CA SER A 236 -14.58 6.84 -19.37
C SER A 236 -13.14 6.39 -19.65
N TYR A 237 -12.25 6.41 -18.65
CA TYR A 237 -10.85 6.03 -18.82
C TYR A 237 -10.65 4.51 -18.77
N THR A 238 -11.10 3.83 -19.82
CA THR A 238 -11.12 2.35 -19.91
C THR A 238 -9.74 1.69 -19.89
N ARG A 239 -8.64 2.45 -20.03
CA ARG A 239 -7.29 1.91 -19.87
C ARG A 239 -6.98 1.51 -18.43
N ASP A 240 -7.78 1.93 -17.43
CA ASP A 240 -7.66 1.46 -16.05
C ASP A 240 -8.11 -0.01 -15.87
N LYS A 241 -8.64 -0.68 -16.91
CA LYS A 241 -8.92 -2.13 -16.85
C LYS A 241 -7.69 -2.99 -16.54
N VAL A 242 -6.48 -2.48 -16.80
CA VAL A 242 -5.22 -3.17 -16.47
C VAL A 242 -4.85 -3.05 -14.99
N MET A 243 -5.51 -2.18 -14.23
CA MET A 243 -5.20 -1.91 -12.83
C MET A 243 -5.45 -3.14 -11.97
N GLN A 244 -4.46 -3.50 -11.18
CA GLN A 244 -4.52 -4.60 -10.22
C GLN A 244 -3.93 -4.12 -8.89
N VAL A 245 -4.75 -4.11 -7.84
CA VAL A 245 -4.37 -3.63 -6.50
C VAL A 245 -4.75 -4.63 -5.42
N THR A 246 -3.83 -4.91 -4.52
CA THR A 246 -4.09 -5.66 -3.27
C THR A 246 -4.15 -4.67 -2.11
N ILE A 247 -5.24 -4.71 -1.35
CA ILE A 247 -5.44 -3.92 -0.14
C ILE A 247 -5.52 -4.92 1.01
N ALA A 248 -4.48 -4.99 1.84
CA ALA A 248 -4.35 -6.06 2.83
C ALA A 248 -3.84 -5.60 4.20
N TYR A 249 -4.41 -6.11 5.28
CA TYR A 249 -3.93 -5.84 6.65
C TYR A 249 -3.89 -4.36 7.05
N ASN A 250 -4.63 -3.50 6.36
CA ASN A 250 -4.77 -2.11 6.77
C ASN A 250 -5.79 -2.01 7.90
N HIS A 251 -5.62 -1.00 8.74
CA HIS A 251 -6.64 -0.59 9.70
C HIS A 251 -7.25 0.73 9.22
N PHE A 252 -8.53 0.67 8.87
CA PHE A 252 -9.38 1.82 8.58
C PHE A 252 -10.03 2.28 9.90
N GLY A 253 -9.39 3.28 10.49
CA GLY A 253 -9.62 3.77 11.84
C GLY A 253 -10.62 4.92 11.92
N GLU A 254 -10.59 5.63 13.04
CA GLU A 254 -11.53 6.69 13.38
C GLU A 254 -11.54 7.87 12.41
N GLY A 255 -12.67 8.58 12.33
CA GLY A 255 -12.83 9.79 11.54
C GLY A 255 -12.80 9.58 10.02
N LEU A 256 -12.95 8.34 9.54
CA LEU A 256 -13.05 8.04 8.11
C LEU A 256 -14.51 8.12 7.63
N ILE A 257 -14.73 8.68 6.44
CA ILE A 257 -16.09 8.79 5.86
C ILE A 257 -16.33 7.73 4.79
N GLN A 258 -15.45 7.64 3.78
CA GLN A 258 -15.68 6.81 2.59
C GLN A 258 -14.40 6.43 1.81
N ARG A 259 -14.58 5.67 0.71
CA ARG A 259 -13.55 5.29 -0.28
C ARG A 259 -12.43 4.41 0.28
N MET A 260 -12.76 3.28 0.88
CA MET A 260 -11.81 2.34 1.48
C MET A 260 -11.84 0.92 0.85
N PRO A 261 -11.63 0.75 -0.47
CA PRO A 261 -11.35 1.76 -1.50
C PRO A 261 -12.60 2.20 -2.29
N ARG A 262 -12.46 3.23 -3.13
CA ARG A 262 -13.36 3.50 -4.27
C ARG A 262 -12.69 3.12 -5.58
N CYS A 263 -13.29 2.20 -6.31
CA CYS A 263 -12.67 1.53 -7.46
C CYS A 263 -13.37 1.80 -8.80
N ARG A 264 -12.60 1.76 -9.90
CA ARG A 264 -13.11 1.76 -11.28
C ARG A 264 -12.36 0.78 -12.16
N HIS A 265 -13.07 0.14 -13.10
CA HIS A 265 -12.58 -0.76 -14.16
C HIS A 265 -11.80 -2.02 -13.72
N GLY A 266 -10.68 -1.85 -13.03
CA GLY A 266 -9.68 -2.90 -12.77
C GLY A 266 -10.11 -3.99 -11.78
N TYR A 267 -9.11 -4.69 -11.24
CA TYR A 267 -9.28 -5.79 -10.30
C TYR A 267 -8.68 -5.46 -8.94
N PHE A 268 -9.50 -5.62 -7.89
CA PHE A 268 -9.17 -5.20 -6.54
C PHE A 268 -9.35 -6.36 -5.57
N HIS A 269 -8.27 -6.74 -4.90
CA HIS A 269 -8.30 -7.75 -3.85
C HIS A 269 -8.23 -7.07 -2.48
N VAL A 270 -9.36 -7.03 -1.78
CA VAL A 270 -9.52 -6.42 -0.45
C VAL A 270 -9.56 -7.55 0.57
N VAL A 271 -8.49 -7.73 1.34
CA VAL A 271 -8.29 -8.95 2.12
C VAL A 271 -7.73 -8.73 3.52
N ASN A 272 -8.40 -9.28 4.53
CA ASN A 272 -7.99 -9.22 5.93
C ASN A 272 -7.68 -7.80 6.47
N ASN A 273 -8.42 -6.79 6.03
CA ASN A 273 -8.38 -5.43 6.61
C ASN A 273 -9.38 -5.30 7.76
N ASP A 274 -9.08 -4.43 8.73
CA ASP A 274 -9.99 -4.09 9.82
C ASP A 274 -10.65 -2.74 9.55
N TYR A 275 -11.98 -2.75 9.42
CA TYR A 275 -12.81 -1.57 9.24
C TYR A 275 -13.55 -1.31 10.53
N THR A 276 -13.09 -0.30 11.25
CA THR A 276 -13.67 0.05 12.55
C THR A 276 -14.58 1.27 12.48
N HIS A 277 -14.39 2.12 11.47
CA HIS A 277 -15.23 3.30 11.25
C HIS A 277 -15.41 3.56 9.75
N TRP A 278 -16.61 4.03 9.42
CA TRP A 278 -16.95 4.76 8.21
C TRP A 278 -18.23 5.54 8.51
N GLU A 279 -18.47 6.64 7.81
CA GLU A 279 -19.70 7.42 7.99
C GLU A 279 -20.69 7.25 6.82
N MET A 280 -20.19 6.93 5.62
CA MET A 280 -21.03 6.76 4.44
C MET A 280 -21.00 5.33 3.90
N TYR A 281 -19.82 4.83 3.53
CA TYR A 281 -19.61 3.45 3.07
C TYR A 281 -18.13 3.07 3.20
N ALA A 282 -17.82 1.78 3.23
CA ALA A 282 -16.43 1.33 3.23
C ALA A 282 -15.93 1.12 1.79
N ILE A 283 -16.52 0.20 1.05
CA ILE A 283 -16.04 -0.22 -0.28
C ILE A 283 -17.00 0.29 -1.36
N GLY A 284 -16.48 1.03 -2.34
CA GLY A 284 -17.31 1.61 -3.39
C GLY A 284 -16.71 1.52 -4.78
N GLY A 285 -17.48 1.98 -5.77
CA GLY A 285 -16.99 2.04 -7.14
C GLY A 285 -18.03 2.39 -8.18
N SER A 286 -17.52 2.72 -9.37
CA SER A 286 -18.28 3.01 -10.59
C SER A 286 -17.54 2.43 -11.81
N ALA A 287 -18.21 2.31 -12.96
CA ALA A 287 -17.62 1.74 -14.18
C ALA A 287 -17.08 0.30 -14.03
N SER A 288 -17.89 -0.59 -13.44
CA SER A 288 -17.69 -2.05 -13.45
C SER A 288 -16.34 -2.58 -12.93
N PRO A 289 -15.84 -2.13 -11.76
CA PRO A 289 -14.66 -2.73 -11.15
C PRO A 289 -14.98 -4.16 -10.69
N THR A 290 -13.97 -5.03 -10.69
CA THR A 290 -14.06 -6.33 -10.03
C THR A 290 -13.50 -6.23 -8.63
N ILE A 291 -14.35 -6.43 -7.63
CA ILE A 291 -13.98 -6.33 -6.22
C ILE A 291 -14.08 -7.70 -5.57
N ASN A 292 -12.96 -8.16 -5.03
CA ASN A 292 -12.86 -9.37 -4.24
C ASN A 292 -12.61 -9.03 -2.76
N SER A 293 -13.66 -9.04 -1.94
CA SER A 293 -13.57 -8.91 -0.49
C SER A 293 -13.42 -10.28 0.15
N GLN A 294 -12.33 -10.54 0.89
CA GLN A 294 -12.12 -11.80 1.59
C GLN A 294 -11.57 -11.65 3.00
N GLY A 295 -12.21 -12.28 3.98
CA GLY A 295 -11.70 -12.38 5.35
C GLY A 295 -11.50 -11.03 6.07
N ASN A 296 -12.13 -9.95 5.61
CA ASN A 296 -12.08 -8.64 6.29
C ASN A 296 -12.98 -8.65 7.52
N ARG A 297 -12.77 -7.67 8.41
CA ARG A 297 -13.66 -7.40 9.55
C ARG A 297 -14.31 -6.04 9.37
N PHE A 298 -15.64 -5.99 9.41
CA PHE A 298 -16.44 -4.77 9.25
C PHE A 298 -17.28 -4.53 10.50
N LEU A 299 -16.90 -3.54 11.29
CA LEU A 299 -17.69 -3.03 12.40
C LEU A 299 -18.46 -1.80 11.95
N ALA A 300 -19.75 -1.97 11.65
CA ALA A 300 -20.56 -0.85 11.19
C ALA A 300 -20.71 0.26 12.25
N PRO A 301 -20.81 1.53 11.83
CA PRO A 301 -21.13 2.64 12.71
C PRO A 301 -22.51 2.47 13.34
N THR A 302 -22.83 3.25 14.37
CA THR A 302 -24.15 3.23 15.03
C THR A 302 -25.27 3.68 14.09
N ASN A 303 -24.99 4.59 13.15
CA ASN A 303 -25.95 5.10 12.16
C ASN A 303 -26.62 3.95 11.36
N PRO A 304 -27.95 3.79 11.42
CA PRO A 304 -28.66 2.73 10.71
C PRO A 304 -28.62 2.88 9.18
N PHE A 305 -28.32 4.08 8.65
CA PHE A 305 -28.23 4.33 7.22
C PHE A 305 -26.84 4.05 6.64
N ALA A 306 -25.86 3.69 7.47
CA ALA A 306 -24.49 3.40 7.07
C ALA A 306 -24.09 1.94 7.37
N LYS A 307 -25.06 1.02 7.39
CA LYS A 307 -24.81 -0.42 7.64
C LYS A 307 -24.29 -1.17 6.42
N GLU A 308 -24.65 -0.72 5.23
CA GLU A 308 -24.14 -1.34 4.01
C GLU A 308 -22.67 -0.97 3.81
N VAL A 309 -21.80 -1.98 3.75
CA VAL A 309 -20.37 -1.83 3.48
C VAL A 309 -20.14 -1.28 2.07
N THR A 310 -21.01 -1.64 1.14
CA THR A 310 -20.84 -1.42 -0.30
C THR A 310 -21.63 -0.23 -0.83
N LYS A 311 -21.03 0.57 -1.72
CA LYS A 311 -21.75 1.61 -2.48
C LYS A 311 -21.41 1.63 -3.97
N ARG A 312 -22.44 1.44 -4.81
CA ARG A 312 -22.31 1.58 -6.27
C ARG A 312 -22.65 3.01 -6.66
N GLU A 313 -21.66 3.72 -7.15
CA GLU A 313 -21.80 5.14 -7.45
C GLU A 313 -22.42 5.37 -8.83
N TYR A 314 -23.35 6.33 -8.91
CA TYR A 314 -23.94 6.88 -10.13
C TYR A 314 -24.56 5.85 -11.11
N THR A 315 -24.90 4.65 -10.63
CA THR A 315 -25.36 3.55 -11.51
C THR A 315 -26.60 2.87 -10.94
N GLY A 316 -27.60 2.64 -11.78
CA GLY A 316 -28.82 1.89 -11.42
C GLY A 316 -28.59 0.39 -11.26
N GLN A 317 -29.44 -0.27 -10.47
CA GLN A 317 -29.35 -1.70 -10.16
C GLN A 317 -29.40 -2.62 -11.38
N SER A 318 -30.14 -2.24 -12.43
CA SER A 318 -30.18 -2.98 -13.69
C SER A 318 -28.79 -3.17 -14.32
N THR A 319 -27.88 -2.22 -14.11
CA THR A 319 -26.52 -2.24 -14.65
C THR A 319 -25.53 -2.86 -13.66
N TRP A 320 -25.47 -2.35 -12.43
CA TRP A 320 -24.42 -2.77 -11.50
C TRP A 320 -24.58 -4.20 -10.99
N LYS A 321 -25.78 -4.80 -11.09
CA LYS A 321 -26.00 -6.21 -10.72
C LYS A 321 -25.10 -7.19 -11.50
N HIS A 322 -24.59 -6.75 -12.67
CA HIS A 322 -23.68 -7.52 -13.50
C HIS A 322 -22.20 -7.35 -13.13
N TRP A 323 -21.87 -6.38 -12.27
CA TRP A 323 -20.50 -6.16 -11.80
C TRP A 323 -20.10 -7.22 -10.79
N ASN A 324 -18.86 -7.70 -10.85
CA ASN A 324 -18.38 -8.80 -10.00
C ASN A 324 -17.89 -8.27 -8.66
N TRP A 325 -18.79 -8.16 -7.68
CA TRP A 325 -18.46 -7.77 -6.31
C TRP A 325 -18.76 -8.95 -5.39
N ARG A 326 -17.70 -9.59 -4.89
CA ARG A 326 -17.78 -10.77 -4.04
C ARG A 326 -17.31 -10.47 -2.62
N SER A 327 -17.91 -11.19 -1.68
CA SER A 327 -17.56 -11.21 -0.26
C SER A 327 -17.52 -12.67 0.20
N GLU A 328 -16.42 -13.08 0.82
CA GLU A 328 -16.17 -14.45 1.26
C GLU A 328 -15.39 -14.47 2.58
N GLY A 329 -15.91 -15.13 3.61
CA GLY A 329 -15.24 -15.22 4.92
C GLY A 329 -15.15 -13.90 5.71
N ASP A 330 -15.76 -12.81 5.21
CA ASP A 330 -15.82 -11.53 5.91
C ASP A 330 -16.65 -11.64 7.21
N LEU A 331 -16.21 -10.95 8.26
CA LEU A 331 -16.92 -10.82 9.53
C LEU A 331 -17.68 -9.50 9.56
N PHE A 332 -18.99 -9.56 9.73
CA PHE A 332 -19.85 -8.40 9.83
C PHE A 332 -20.35 -8.22 11.26
N LEU A 333 -20.14 -7.03 11.82
CA LEU A 333 -20.50 -6.68 13.19
C LEU A 333 -21.41 -5.44 13.19
N ASN A 334 -22.22 -5.31 14.24
CA ASN A 334 -23.15 -4.20 14.43
C ASN A 334 -24.11 -3.97 13.25
N GLY A 335 -24.58 -5.04 12.63
CA GLY A 335 -25.51 -4.99 11.49
C GLY A 335 -24.87 -4.65 10.15
N ALA A 336 -23.53 -4.62 10.05
CA ALA A 336 -22.85 -4.49 8.77
C ALA A 336 -23.32 -5.58 7.78
N PHE A 337 -23.37 -5.27 6.49
CA PHE A 337 -23.59 -6.27 5.46
C PHE A 337 -22.98 -5.85 4.13
N PHE A 338 -22.74 -6.83 3.26
CA PHE A 338 -22.19 -6.63 1.92
C PHE A 338 -23.19 -7.11 0.87
N THR A 339 -23.68 -6.20 0.03
CA THR A 339 -24.52 -6.58 -1.12
C THR A 339 -23.61 -7.12 -2.22
N ARG A 340 -23.76 -8.40 -2.58
CA ARG A 340 -22.96 -9.05 -3.64
C ARG A 340 -23.59 -8.85 -5.02
N SER A 341 -22.81 -8.97 -6.08
CA SER A 341 -23.29 -8.88 -7.47
C SER A 341 -22.40 -9.65 -8.45
N GLY A 342 -22.91 -9.87 -9.67
CA GLY A 342 -22.22 -10.59 -10.73
C GLY A 342 -22.40 -12.11 -10.64
N ALA A 343 -21.92 -12.82 -11.66
CA ALA A 343 -22.05 -14.27 -11.76
C ALA A 343 -21.04 -15.04 -10.87
N GLY A 344 -20.24 -14.31 -10.08
CA GLY A 344 -19.01 -14.82 -9.48
C GLY A 344 -17.92 -14.91 -10.55
N ALA A 345 -16.85 -14.11 -10.41
CA ALA A 345 -15.75 -14.18 -11.35
C ALA A 345 -15.16 -15.61 -11.36
N GLY A 346 -15.10 -16.22 -12.56
CA GLY A 346 -14.56 -17.57 -12.74
C GLY A 346 -13.14 -17.71 -12.19
N ALA A 347 -12.75 -18.95 -11.89
CA ALA A 347 -11.50 -19.38 -11.25
C ALA A 347 -10.19 -18.76 -11.79
N ASN A 348 -10.22 -18.07 -12.94
CA ASN A 348 -9.09 -17.38 -13.56
C ASN A 348 -8.52 -16.24 -12.70
N TYR A 349 -9.36 -15.51 -11.96
CA TYR A 349 -8.87 -14.44 -11.07
C TYR A 349 -8.46 -14.95 -9.68
N ALA A 350 -9.00 -16.10 -9.24
CA ALA A 350 -8.60 -16.75 -8.00
C ALA A 350 -7.15 -17.26 -8.02
N ARG A 351 -6.58 -17.54 -9.20
CA ARG A 351 -5.15 -17.85 -9.38
C ARG A 351 -4.25 -16.61 -9.50
N ALA A 352 -4.82 -15.43 -9.75
CA ALA A 352 -4.06 -14.21 -10.02
C ALA A 352 -3.48 -13.55 -8.75
N SER A 353 -4.00 -13.89 -7.56
CA SER A 353 -3.47 -13.40 -6.27
C SER A 353 -2.83 -14.53 -5.47
N SER A 354 -1.53 -14.41 -5.20
CA SER A 354 -0.74 -15.35 -4.38
C SER A 354 -1.08 -15.32 -2.88
N LEU A 355 -2.13 -14.60 -2.48
CA LEU A 355 -2.52 -14.45 -1.09
C LEU A 355 -3.87 -15.12 -0.85
N SER A 356 -3.88 -16.19 -0.08
CA SER A 356 -5.10 -16.77 0.47
C SER A 356 -5.54 -15.98 1.69
N ALA A 357 -6.83 -15.65 1.77
CA ALA A 357 -7.38 -14.98 2.94
C ALA A 357 -7.25 -15.86 4.19
N LYS A 358 -6.92 -15.22 5.31
CA LYS A 358 -6.98 -15.81 6.66
C LYS A 358 -8.38 -15.62 7.25
N SER A 359 -8.67 -16.32 8.35
CA SER A 359 -9.92 -16.14 9.09
C SER A 359 -10.09 -14.68 9.53
N SER A 360 -11.29 -14.12 9.31
CA SER A 360 -11.65 -12.76 9.75
C SER A 360 -11.59 -12.59 11.26
N SER A 361 -11.68 -13.68 12.04
CA SER A 361 -11.47 -13.64 13.49
C SER A 361 -10.05 -13.26 13.92
N LEU A 362 -9.05 -13.41 13.04
CA LEU A 362 -7.65 -13.05 13.31
C LEU A 362 -7.31 -11.62 12.89
N VAL A 363 -8.22 -10.91 12.22
CA VAL A 363 -7.94 -9.58 11.64
C VAL A 363 -7.50 -8.58 12.70
N GLY A 364 -8.15 -8.54 13.86
CA GLY A 364 -7.74 -7.64 14.95
C GLY A 364 -6.29 -7.88 15.40
N THR A 365 -5.83 -9.13 15.43
CA THR A 365 -4.43 -9.46 15.76
C THR A 365 -3.49 -9.08 14.61
N MET A 366 -3.84 -9.43 13.37
CA MET A 366 -2.99 -9.19 12.19
C MET A 366 -2.79 -7.70 11.86
N THR A 367 -3.74 -6.85 12.28
CA THR A 367 -3.74 -5.39 12.05
C THR A 367 -3.41 -4.58 13.32
N SER A 368 -3.10 -5.24 14.44
CA SER A 368 -2.83 -4.58 15.73
C SER A 368 -1.63 -3.61 15.72
N TYR A 369 -0.79 -3.69 14.69
CA TYR A 369 0.39 -2.84 14.51
C TYR A 369 0.37 -2.09 13.17
N SER A 370 -0.80 -1.92 12.56
CA SER A 370 -0.94 -1.09 11.35
C SER A 370 -0.47 0.34 11.63
N GLY A 371 0.09 0.99 10.62
CA GLY A 371 0.68 2.33 10.70
C GLY A 371 2.21 2.31 10.80
N ALA A 372 2.78 3.50 10.92
CA ALA A 372 4.22 3.69 11.09
C ALA A 372 4.71 3.05 12.40
N LEU A 373 5.79 2.28 12.29
CA LEU A 373 6.31 1.45 13.37
C LEU A 373 7.38 2.16 14.20
N ASN A 374 7.27 2.05 15.52
CA ASN A 374 8.28 2.51 16.47
C ASN A 374 9.44 1.51 16.64
N CYS A 375 10.10 1.13 15.54
CA CYS A 375 11.22 0.20 15.58
C CYS A 375 12.40 0.76 16.38
N ARG A 376 13.10 -0.09 17.17
CA ARG A 376 14.35 0.29 17.85
C ARG A 376 15.47 -0.66 17.50
N ALA A 377 16.67 -0.12 17.30
CA ALA A 377 17.86 -0.92 17.00
C ALA A 377 18.12 -1.96 18.10
N GLY A 378 18.48 -3.18 17.71
CA GLY A 378 18.76 -4.29 18.63
C GLY A 378 17.52 -4.95 19.24
N ARG A 379 16.31 -4.47 18.91
CA ARG A 379 15.03 -5.07 19.29
C ARG A 379 14.30 -5.59 18.06
N ARG A 380 13.32 -6.46 18.26
CA ARG A 380 12.32 -6.69 17.22
C ARG A 380 11.64 -5.35 16.94
N CYS A 381 11.42 -5.06 15.67
CA CYS A 381 10.34 -4.15 15.36
C CYS A 381 9.01 -4.91 15.62
#